data_AF-A0A4Y2KLW2-F1
#
_entry.id   AF-A0A4Y2KLW2-F1
#
_cell.length_a   1.000
_cell.length_b   1.000
_cell.length_c   1.000
_cell.angle_alpha   90.00
_cell.angle_beta   90.00
_cell.angle_gamma   90.00
#
_symmetry.space_group_name_H-M   'P 1'
#
loop_
_entity.id
_entity.type
_entity.pdbx_description
1 polymer ?
#
loop_
_entity_poly.entity_id
_entity_poly.type
_entity_poly.pdbx_seq_one_letter_code
_entity_poly.pdbx_strand_id
1 'polypeptide(L)'
;MFHEETVLQYTKEKLLANECNKKRFIELLKKALQKANIRMQQAVEDADLTIVNTAISVAPRCDYVRVVGEDIHLLVLLTALVSTHSNAFFQKCGRGKTSDSYYSTTSFNHKFSNELLFIYAISGCDITSALFGQGKNKFISLFLKQEELLNRAATFLNPQATTEQVTEAGGNVLVALYGGDPATQNLDELRYHSFVKAAAKTKFNLARLPPTTDAAQLHAMRSYHQVQTWMGNEKDPLKWGWMHTPSGLFPKKS
;
A
#
# COMPACT_ATOMS: atom_id res chain seq x y z
N MET A 1 -31.10 -14.31 12.09
CA MET A 1 -30.09 -14.62 11.06
C MET A 1 -30.39 -13.75 9.84
N PHE A 2 -29.38 -13.23 9.14
CA PHE A 2 -29.58 -12.29 8.01
C PHE A 2 -29.91 -13.05 6.70
N HIS A 3 -30.94 -12.61 5.98
CA HIS A 3 -31.47 -13.16 4.73
C HIS A 3 -31.92 -12.03 3.79
N GLU A 4 -32.27 -12.35 2.53
CA GLU A 4 -32.66 -11.38 1.49
C GLU A 4 -33.83 -10.47 1.92
N GLU A 5 -34.80 -11.02 2.64
CA GLU A 5 -35.99 -10.29 3.13
C GLU A 5 -35.80 -9.66 4.52
N THR A 6 -34.58 -9.73 5.10
CA THR A 6 -34.35 -9.23 6.46
C THR A 6 -34.42 -7.71 6.48
N VAL A 7 -35.40 -7.18 7.23
CA VAL A 7 -35.44 -5.76 7.59
C VAL A 7 -34.33 -5.46 8.59
N LEU A 8 -33.35 -4.67 8.18
CA LEU A 8 -32.21 -4.31 9.03
C LEU A 8 -32.65 -3.32 10.12
N GLN A 9 -32.61 -3.77 11.38
CA GLN A 9 -32.92 -2.96 12.56
C GLN A 9 -31.68 -2.41 13.27
N TYR A 10 -30.50 -2.59 12.67
CA TYR A 10 -29.22 -2.21 13.24
C TYR A 10 -28.34 -1.54 12.20
N THR A 11 -27.32 -0.81 12.66
CA THR A 11 -26.44 -0.04 11.78
C THR A 11 -25.60 -0.95 10.87
N LYS A 12 -25.11 -0.37 9.78
CA LYS A 12 -24.19 -1.03 8.84
C LYS A 12 -22.98 -1.62 9.57
N GLU A 13 -22.41 -0.87 10.50
CA GLU A 13 -21.22 -1.28 11.26
C GLU A 13 -21.52 -2.52 12.10
N LYS A 14 -22.69 -2.57 12.75
CA LYS A 14 -23.11 -3.72 13.55
C LYS A 14 -23.42 -4.96 12.69
N LEU A 15 -23.96 -4.76 11.48
CA LEU A 15 -24.14 -5.85 10.51
C LEU A 15 -22.80 -6.45 10.10
N LEU A 16 -21.87 -5.59 9.68
CA LEU A 16 -20.58 -5.98 9.15
C LEU A 16 -19.61 -6.44 10.24
N ALA A 17 -19.79 -6.08 11.50
CA ALA A 17 -18.97 -6.62 12.59
C ALA A 17 -19.13 -8.15 12.76
N ASN A 18 -20.20 -8.75 12.26
CA ASN A 18 -20.43 -10.20 12.31
C ASN A 18 -19.95 -10.89 11.02
N GLU A 19 -18.96 -11.78 11.15
CA GLU A 19 -18.35 -12.47 10.00
C GLU A 19 -19.33 -13.34 9.21
N CYS A 20 -20.30 -13.98 9.86
CA CYS A 20 -21.32 -14.77 9.17
C CYS A 20 -22.25 -13.86 8.33
N ASN A 21 -22.62 -12.70 8.88
CA ASN A 21 -23.43 -11.72 8.16
C ASN A 21 -22.66 -11.12 6.98
N LYS A 22 -21.36 -10.81 7.13
CA LYS A 22 -20.50 -10.36 6.02
C LYS A 22 -20.50 -11.36 4.87
N LYS A 23 -20.18 -12.63 5.16
CA LYS A 23 -20.12 -13.69 4.14
C LYS A 23 -21.46 -13.81 3.40
N ARG A 24 -22.56 -13.82 4.14
CA ARG A 24 -23.90 -13.93 3.55
C ARG A 24 -24.31 -12.70 2.75
N PHE A 25 -23.94 -11.50 3.20
CA PHE A 25 -24.14 -10.27 2.44
C PHE A 25 -23.40 -10.30 1.11
N ILE A 26 -22.14 -10.72 1.11
CA ILE A 26 -21.34 -10.88 -0.12
C ILE A 26 -22.01 -11.88 -1.08
N GLU A 27 -22.49 -13.03 -0.57
CA GLU A 27 -23.19 -14.03 -1.38
C GLU A 27 -24.48 -13.49 -2.01
N LEU A 28 -25.30 -12.76 -1.23
CA LEU A 28 -26.54 -12.15 -1.73
C LEU A 28 -26.25 -11.07 -2.77
N LEU A 29 -25.27 -10.19 -2.50
CA LEU A 29 -24.85 -9.15 -3.42
C LEU A 29 -24.34 -9.74 -4.74
N LYS A 30 -23.52 -10.80 -4.68
CA LYS A 30 -23.04 -11.52 -5.85
C LYS A 30 -24.20 -12.06 -6.70
N LYS A 31 -25.19 -12.71 -6.08
CA LYS A 31 -26.38 -13.23 -6.77
C LYS A 31 -27.18 -12.09 -7.43
N ALA A 32 -27.38 -10.99 -6.73
CA ALA A 32 -28.11 -9.83 -7.25
C ALA A 32 -27.42 -9.22 -8.48
N LEU A 33 -26.10 -9.03 -8.42
CA LEU A 33 -25.31 -8.50 -9.53
C LEU A 33 -25.29 -9.46 -10.73
N GLN A 34 -25.18 -10.77 -10.49
CA GLN A 34 -25.28 -11.78 -11.54
C GLN A 34 -26.66 -11.79 -12.21
N LYS A 35 -27.75 -11.67 -11.45
CA LYS A 35 -29.12 -11.53 -11.99
C LYS A 35 -29.27 -10.27 -12.86
N ALA A 36 -28.51 -9.21 -12.56
CA ALA A 36 -28.44 -7.99 -13.35
C ALA A 36 -27.47 -8.09 -14.54
N ASN A 37 -26.98 -9.28 -14.90
CA ASN A 37 -26.01 -9.54 -15.96
C ASN A 37 -24.65 -8.84 -15.77
N ILE A 38 -24.27 -8.53 -14.53
CA ILE A 38 -22.96 -7.97 -14.19
C ILE A 38 -21.99 -9.12 -13.92
N ARG A 39 -20.84 -9.12 -14.61
CA ARG A 39 -19.76 -10.08 -14.36
C ARG A 39 -19.11 -9.78 -13.02
N MET A 40 -18.88 -10.83 -12.23
CA MET A 40 -18.35 -10.73 -10.88
C MET A 40 -17.04 -11.51 -10.73
N GLN A 41 -16.09 -10.89 -10.03
CA GLN A 41 -14.87 -11.52 -9.56
C GLN A 41 -14.72 -11.24 -8.07
N GLN A 42 -14.33 -12.24 -7.30
CA GLN A 42 -14.12 -12.13 -5.87
C GLN A 42 -12.63 -12.33 -5.59
N ALA A 43 -11.99 -11.33 -5.00
CA ALA A 43 -10.61 -11.44 -4.55
C ALA A 43 -10.53 -12.36 -3.32
N VAL A 44 -9.42 -13.10 -3.19
CA VAL A 44 -9.15 -13.95 -2.03
C VAL A 44 -8.70 -13.12 -0.84
N GLU A 45 -7.92 -12.08 -1.09
CA GLU A 45 -7.40 -11.13 -0.10
C GLU A 45 -7.81 -9.71 -0.48
N ASP A 46 -6.83 -8.83 -0.75
CA ASP A 46 -7.06 -7.48 -1.23
C ASP A 46 -7.58 -7.45 -2.68
N ALA A 47 -8.53 -6.55 -2.94
CA ALA A 47 -9.18 -6.41 -4.24
C ALA A 47 -8.49 -5.38 -5.15
N ASP A 48 -7.65 -4.49 -4.62
CA ASP A 48 -7.16 -3.34 -5.37
C ASP A 48 -6.33 -3.75 -6.59
N LEU A 49 -5.38 -4.66 -6.38
CA LEU A 49 -4.57 -5.20 -7.48
C LEU A 49 -5.42 -5.95 -8.51
N THR A 50 -6.43 -6.69 -8.04
CA THR A 50 -7.35 -7.42 -8.92
C THR A 50 -8.12 -6.46 -9.82
N ILE A 51 -8.68 -5.39 -9.23
CA ILE A 51 -9.44 -4.36 -9.95
C ILE A 51 -8.56 -3.68 -11.01
N VAL A 52 -7.34 -3.28 -10.65
CA VAL A 52 -6.40 -2.62 -11.58
C VAL A 52 -5.96 -3.56 -12.70
N ASN A 53 -5.62 -4.82 -12.40
CA ASN A 53 -5.25 -5.81 -13.41
C ASN A 53 -6.40 -6.13 -14.36
N THR A 54 -7.64 -6.21 -13.84
CA THR A 54 -8.82 -6.35 -14.70
C THR A 54 -8.93 -5.16 -15.64
N ALA A 55 -8.78 -3.93 -15.14
CA ALA A 55 -8.82 -2.72 -15.97
C ALA A 55 -7.74 -2.71 -17.07
N ILE A 56 -6.51 -3.09 -16.73
CA ILE A 56 -5.40 -3.24 -17.69
C ILE A 56 -5.75 -4.28 -18.76
N SER A 57 -6.32 -5.43 -18.37
CA SER A 57 -6.63 -6.51 -19.30
C SER A 57 -7.74 -6.17 -20.32
N VAL A 58 -8.69 -5.31 -19.92
CA VAL A 58 -9.83 -4.93 -20.76
C VAL A 58 -9.60 -3.65 -21.55
N ALA A 59 -8.68 -2.78 -21.11
CA ALA A 59 -8.33 -1.51 -21.76
C ALA A 59 -8.11 -1.59 -23.27
N PRO A 60 -7.36 -2.56 -23.83
CA PRO A 60 -7.14 -2.67 -25.27
C PRO A 60 -8.39 -3.00 -26.10
N ARG A 61 -9.51 -3.39 -25.46
CA ARG A 61 -10.74 -3.86 -26.11
C ARG A 61 -11.90 -2.87 -25.99
N CYS A 62 -11.66 -1.73 -25.36
CA CYS A 62 -12.67 -0.71 -25.10
C CYS A 62 -12.15 0.64 -25.57
N ASP A 63 -13.04 1.61 -25.84
CA ASP A 63 -12.60 2.99 -26.12
C ASP A 63 -12.02 3.64 -24.87
N TYR A 64 -12.60 3.36 -23.70
CA TYR A 64 -12.09 3.74 -22.40
C TYR A 64 -12.51 2.74 -21.32
N VAL A 65 -11.74 2.68 -20.23
CA VAL A 65 -12.02 1.88 -19.05
C VAL A 65 -12.07 2.79 -17.84
N ARG A 66 -13.01 2.52 -16.93
CA ARG A 66 -13.17 3.30 -15.72
C ARG A 66 -13.07 2.41 -14.48
N VAL A 67 -12.08 2.70 -13.64
CA VAL A 67 -11.94 2.13 -12.30
C VAL A 67 -12.66 3.05 -11.33
N VAL A 68 -13.73 2.56 -10.72
CA VAL A 68 -14.57 3.34 -9.82
C VAL A 68 -14.27 2.93 -8.38
N GLY A 69 -13.91 3.89 -7.54
CA GLY A 69 -13.66 3.64 -6.11
C GLY A 69 -13.48 4.90 -5.30
N GLU A 70 -13.63 4.80 -3.98
CA GLU A 70 -13.31 5.91 -3.07
C GLU A 70 -11.82 5.94 -2.70
N ASP A 71 -11.15 4.80 -2.85
CA ASP A 71 -9.81 4.59 -2.37
C ASP A 71 -8.74 5.15 -3.31
N ILE A 72 -7.80 5.91 -2.73
CA ILE A 72 -6.63 6.41 -3.44
C ILE A 72 -5.62 5.30 -3.78
N HIS A 73 -5.66 4.16 -3.06
CA HIS A 73 -4.87 2.97 -3.35
C HIS A 73 -5.03 2.54 -4.82
N LEU A 74 -6.27 2.54 -5.32
CA LEU A 74 -6.59 2.26 -6.73
C LEU A 74 -5.93 3.24 -7.70
N LEU A 75 -5.94 4.54 -7.39
CA LEU A 75 -5.31 5.54 -8.26
C LEU A 75 -3.80 5.39 -8.31
N VAL A 76 -3.15 5.12 -7.17
CA VAL A 76 -1.70 4.92 -7.09
C VAL A 76 -1.30 3.68 -7.89
N LEU A 77 -1.99 2.56 -7.71
CA LEU A 77 -1.72 1.32 -8.45
C LEU A 77 -2.01 1.47 -9.94
N LEU A 78 -3.12 2.12 -10.31
CA LEU A 78 -3.44 2.41 -11.71
C LEU A 78 -2.34 3.26 -12.35
N THR A 79 -1.86 4.31 -11.67
CA THR A 79 -0.77 5.17 -12.16
C THR A 79 0.53 4.39 -12.33
N ALA A 80 0.86 3.51 -11.39
CA ALA A 80 2.13 2.81 -11.38
C ALA A 80 2.19 1.60 -12.33
N LEU A 81 1.07 0.92 -12.56
CA LEU A 81 1.02 -0.32 -13.34
C LEU A 81 0.56 -0.12 -14.79
N VAL A 82 -0.15 0.96 -15.07
CA VAL A 82 -0.73 1.20 -16.39
C VAL A 82 0.17 2.13 -17.20
N SER A 83 0.28 1.87 -18.50
CA SER A 83 1.02 2.76 -19.40
C SER A 83 0.43 4.17 -19.42
N THR A 84 1.30 5.16 -19.63
CA THR A 84 0.92 6.58 -19.76
C THR A 84 0.00 6.88 -20.95
N HIS A 85 -0.10 5.95 -21.90
CA HIS A 85 -0.96 6.04 -23.09
C HIS A 85 -2.22 5.16 -23.00
N SER A 86 -2.51 4.60 -21.84
CA SER A 86 -3.73 3.82 -21.65
C SER A 86 -4.97 4.71 -21.61
N ASN A 87 -6.09 4.13 -22.03
CA ASN A 87 -7.44 4.67 -21.96
C ASN A 87 -8.15 4.31 -20.63
N ALA A 88 -7.39 3.93 -19.59
CA ALA A 88 -7.91 3.66 -18.26
C ALA A 88 -7.90 4.91 -17.38
N PHE A 89 -9.03 5.16 -16.71
CA PHE A 89 -9.23 6.31 -15.83
C PHE A 89 -9.74 5.87 -14.47
N PHE A 90 -9.35 6.59 -13.43
CA PHE A 90 -9.93 6.43 -12.10
C PHE A 90 -11.05 7.45 -11.90
N GLN A 91 -12.20 6.98 -11.41
CA GLN A 91 -13.31 7.82 -10.97
C GLN A 91 -13.46 7.71 -9.47
N LYS A 92 -13.28 8.84 -8.80
CA LYS A 92 -13.67 9.01 -7.42
C LYS A 92 -15.10 9.51 -7.35
N CYS A 93 -15.98 8.72 -6.75
CA CYS A 93 -17.37 9.10 -6.55
C CYS A 93 -17.46 10.33 -5.64
N GLY A 94 -18.23 11.32 -6.05
CA GLY A 94 -18.57 12.48 -5.25
C GLY A 94 -19.47 12.10 -4.06
N ARG A 95 -19.48 12.94 -3.03
CA ARG A 95 -20.38 12.79 -1.87
C ARG A 95 -21.28 14.01 -1.73
N GLY A 96 -22.58 13.78 -1.53
CA GLY A 96 -23.57 14.84 -1.37
C GLY A 96 -23.71 15.70 -2.62
N LYS A 97 -23.31 16.98 -2.53
CA LYS A 97 -23.35 17.94 -3.65
C LYS A 97 -22.05 17.97 -4.48
N THR A 98 -21.00 17.30 -4.03
CA THR A 98 -19.73 17.25 -4.74
C THR A 98 -19.85 16.33 -5.95
N SER A 99 -19.41 16.79 -7.12
CA SER A 99 -19.38 15.97 -8.32
C SER A 99 -18.30 14.88 -8.25
N ASP A 100 -18.42 13.90 -9.13
CA ASP A 100 -17.36 12.93 -9.35
C ASP A 100 -16.07 13.61 -9.84
N SER A 101 -14.94 13.03 -9.46
CA SER A 101 -13.62 13.46 -9.93
C SER A 101 -13.00 12.37 -10.79
N TYR A 102 -12.35 12.76 -11.87
CA TYR A 102 -11.73 11.84 -12.83
C TYR A 102 -10.24 12.10 -12.91
N TYR A 103 -9.46 11.02 -12.90
CA TYR A 103 -8.01 11.07 -12.94
C TYR A 103 -7.50 10.09 -14.00
N SER A 104 -6.62 10.58 -14.88
CA SER A 104 -5.84 9.75 -15.78
C SER A 104 -4.64 9.15 -15.07
N THR A 105 -3.98 8.18 -15.71
CA THR A 105 -2.65 7.67 -15.29
C THR A 105 -1.57 8.76 -15.29
N THR A 106 -1.83 9.89 -15.96
CA THR A 106 -0.95 11.07 -15.98
C THR A 106 -1.28 12.12 -14.93
N SER A 107 -2.27 11.88 -14.05
CA SER A 107 -2.66 12.87 -13.03
C SER A 107 -1.67 13.00 -11.87
N PHE A 108 -0.76 12.01 -11.70
CA PHE A 108 0.34 12.07 -10.75
C PHE A 108 1.65 12.48 -11.44
N ASN A 109 2.50 13.22 -10.71
CA ASN A 109 3.77 13.75 -11.21
C ASN A 109 4.69 12.62 -11.72
N HIS A 110 5.02 12.65 -13.02
CA HIS A 110 5.70 11.57 -13.75
C HIS A 110 7.16 11.31 -13.35
N LYS A 111 7.70 12.05 -12.40
CA LYS A 111 9.10 11.88 -12.00
C LYS A 111 9.38 10.52 -11.34
N PHE A 112 8.34 9.87 -10.82
CA PHE A 112 8.41 8.54 -10.22
C PHE A 112 7.43 7.64 -10.97
N SER A 113 7.88 6.92 -11.99
CA SER A 113 7.04 5.98 -12.73
C SER A 113 7.03 4.65 -12.01
N ASN A 114 8.15 3.92 -12.10
CA ASN A 114 8.31 2.59 -11.52
C ASN A 114 8.53 2.67 -10.01
N GLU A 115 9.19 3.72 -9.53
CA GLU A 115 9.54 3.89 -8.11
C GLU A 115 8.32 4.22 -7.25
N LEU A 116 7.19 4.59 -7.85
CA LEU A 116 5.96 4.92 -7.13
C LEU A 116 5.48 3.74 -6.28
N LEU A 117 5.54 2.50 -6.78
CA LEU A 117 5.20 1.31 -6.01
C LEU A 117 6.06 1.19 -4.75
N PHE A 118 7.37 1.37 -4.90
CA PHE A 118 8.31 1.32 -3.79
C PHE A 118 8.03 2.42 -2.77
N ILE A 119 7.94 3.67 -3.21
CA ILE A 119 7.67 4.84 -2.35
C ILE A 119 6.36 4.63 -1.59
N TYR A 120 5.34 4.09 -2.26
CA TYR A 120 4.04 3.81 -1.66
C TYR A 120 4.12 2.71 -0.60
N ALA A 121 4.76 1.58 -0.91
CA ALA A 121 4.92 0.48 0.04
C ALA A 121 5.76 0.88 1.26
N ILE A 122 6.91 1.52 1.06
CA ILE A 122 7.83 1.87 2.16
C ILE A 122 7.30 2.99 3.05
N SER A 123 6.44 3.88 2.52
CA SER A 123 5.79 4.94 3.30
C SER A 123 4.56 4.46 4.09
N GLY A 124 4.11 3.23 3.84
CA GLY A 124 2.95 2.61 4.48
C GLY A 124 1.71 2.61 3.60
N CYS A 125 1.18 1.43 3.32
CA CYS A 125 -0.11 1.18 2.67
C CYS A 125 -1.02 0.32 3.58
N ASP A 126 -2.10 -0.27 3.07
CA ASP A 126 -2.98 -1.11 3.89
C ASP A 126 -2.29 -2.37 4.44
N ILE A 127 -1.26 -2.84 3.73
CA ILE A 127 -0.52 -4.06 4.06
C ILE A 127 0.81 -3.76 4.79
N THR A 128 1.39 -2.57 4.59
CA THR A 128 2.67 -2.19 5.20
C THR A 128 2.50 -1.13 6.28
N SER A 129 3.26 -1.23 7.37
CA SER A 129 3.18 -0.28 8.48
C SER A 129 3.55 1.15 8.06
N ALA A 130 2.85 2.14 8.60
CA ALA A 130 3.24 3.54 8.48
C ALA A 130 4.19 3.95 9.62
N LEU A 131 5.19 4.78 9.31
CA LEU A 131 6.09 5.35 10.31
C LEU A 131 5.46 6.57 10.97
N PHE A 132 5.49 6.61 12.31
CA PHE A 132 4.82 7.67 13.07
C PHE A 132 5.40 9.05 12.74
N GLY A 133 4.54 9.97 12.33
CA GLY A 133 4.95 11.34 11.96
C GLY A 133 5.70 11.45 10.63
N GLN A 134 5.81 10.36 9.85
CA GLN A 134 6.44 10.34 8.54
C GLN A 134 5.41 10.08 7.43
N GLY A 135 4.69 11.13 7.03
CA GLY A 135 3.67 11.02 5.98
C GLY A 135 4.25 10.84 4.57
N LYS A 136 3.43 10.36 3.63
CA LYS A 136 3.80 10.10 2.23
C LYS A 136 4.47 11.30 1.54
N ASN A 137 4.00 12.52 1.80
CA ASN A 137 4.59 13.74 1.25
C ASN A 137 6.05 13.97 1.67
N LYS A 138 6.47 13.49 2.85
CA LYS A 138 7.87 13.56 3.27
C LYS A 138 8.73 12.61 2.45
N PHE A 139 8.25 11.40 2.17
CA PHE A 139 8.95 10.48 1.27
C PHE A 139 9.07 11.08 -0.12
N ILE A 140 7.98 11.59 -0.71
CA ILE A 140 8.03 12.27 -2.01
C ILE A 140 9.06 13.42 -1.98
N SER A 141 9.02 14.26 -0.94
CA SER A 141 9.98 15.35 -0.80
C SER A 141 11.43 14.87 -0.66
N LEU A 142 11.66 13.73 0.00
CA LEU A 142 12.98 13.12 0.16
C LEU A 142 13.51 12.64 -1.19
N PHE A 143 12.74 11.85 -1.94
CA PHE A 143 13.15 11.35 -3.26
C PHE A 143 13.29 12.46 -4.30
N LEU A 144 12.56 13.57 -4.16
CA LEU A 144 12.75 14.75 -5.00
C LEU A 144 14.06 15.48 -4.72
N LYS A 145 14.57 15.44 -3.48
CA LYS A 145 15.80 16.13 -3.06
C LYS A 145 17.05 15.26 -3.21
N GLN A 146 16.91 13.96 -3.03
CA GLN A 146 18.00 12.99 -3.05
C GLN A 146 17.69 11.92 -4.11
N GLU A 147 17.85 12.27 -5.38
CA GLU A 147 17.57 11.37 -6.50
C GLU A 147 18.41 10.09 -6.45
N GLU A 148 19.59 10.11 -5.81
CA GLU A 148 20.43 8.93 -5.60
C GLU A 148 19.71 7.82 -4.82
N LEU A 149 18.71 8.15 -3.99
CA LEU A 149 17.88 7.16 -3.30
C LEU A 149 16.97 6.38 -4.26
N LEU A 150 16.72 6.87 -5.48
CA LEU A 150 15.98 6.12 -6.50
C LEU A 150 16.73 4.85 -6.92
N ASN A 151 18.06 4.82 -6.80
CA ASN A 151 18.83 3.59 -7.00
C ASN A 151 18.45 2.50 -5.97
N ARG A 152 17.96 2.89 -4.78
CA ARG A 152 17.43 1.95 -3.78
C ARG A 152 16.06 1.41 -4.19
N ALA A 153 15.25 2.21 -4.87
CA ALA A 153 13.98 1.75 -5.44
C ALA A 153 14.18 0.63 -6.45
N ALA A 154 15.24 0.69 -7.27
CA ALA A 154 15.57 -0.35 -8.24
C ALA A 154 15.76 -1.74 -7.58
N THR A 155 16.34 -1.80 -6.38
CA THR A 155 16.41 -3.04 -5.59
C THR A 155 15.02 -3.60 -5.30
N PHE A 156 14.07 -2.75 -4.98
CA PHE A 156 12.71 -3.18 -4.65
C PHE A 156 11.90 -3.64 -5.86
N LEU A 157 12.27 -3.16 -7.06
CA LEU A 157 11.67 -3.56 -8.32
C LEU A 157 12.30 -4.83 -8.91
N ASN A 158 13.51 -5.19 -8.48
CA ASN A 158 14.21 -6.39 -8.95
C ASN A 158 13.66 -7.66 -8.27
N PRO A 159 13.01 -8.59 -9.00
CA PRO A 159 12.49 -9.83 -8.41
C PRO A 159 13.57 -10.77 -7.88
N GLN A 160 14.84 -10.59 -8.26
CA GLN A 160 15.95 -11.42 -7.80
C GLN A 160 16.75 -10.78 -6.66
N ALA A 161 16.28 -9.65 -6.11
CA ALA A 161 16.95 -9.02 -4.98
C ALA A 161 16.99 -9.96 -3.76
N THR A 162 18.14 -10.02 -3.10
CA THR A 162 18.31 -10.80 -1.87
C THR A 162 17.74 -10.04 -0.68
N THR A 163 17.51 -10.76 0.42
CA THR A 163 17.03 -10.15 1.67
C THR A 163 18.00 -9.07 2.16
N GLU A 164 19.30 -9.32 2.08
CA GLU A 164 20.35 -8.40 2.49
C GLU A 164 20.26 -7.10 1.68
N GLN A 165 20.20 -7.19 0.36
CA GLN A 165 20.06 -6.04 -0.53
C GLN A 165 18.80 -5.22 -0.21
N VAL A 166 17.66 -5.90 0.02
CA VAL A 166 16.39 -5.24 0.35
C VAL A 166 16.47 -4.54 1.71
N THR A 167 17.01 -5.20 2.72
CA THR A 167 17.14 -4.64 4.06
C THR A 167 18.11 -3.46 4.12
N GLU A 168 19.23 -3.54 3.41
CA GLU A 168 20.20 -2.45 3.27
C GLU A 168 19.58 -1.27 2.52
N ALA A 169 18.93 -1.52 1.38
CA ALA A 169 18.29 -0.47 0.58
C ALA A 169 17.16 0.24 1.35
N GLY A 170 16.31 -0.52 2.04
CA GLY A 170 15.25 0.02 2.88
C GLY A 170 15.80 0.78 4.09
N GLY A 171 16.81 0.23 4.78
CA GLY A 171 17.49 0.88 5.89
C GLY A 171 18.08 2.23 5.50
N ASN A 172 18.77 2.29 4.36
CA ASN A 172 19.36 3.52 3.82
C ASN A 172 18.31 4.61 3.56
N VAL A 173 17.15 4.25 2.99
CA VAL A 173 16.05 5.21 2.80
C VAL A 173 15.52 5.71 4.14
N LEU A 174 15.45 4.86 5.15
CA LEU A 174 14.99 5.26 6.49
C LEU A 174 16.02 6.13 7.21
N VAL A 175 17.32 5.86 7.09
CA VAL A 175 18.40 6.73 7.60
C VAL A 175 18.24 8.14 7.03
N ALA A 176 18.09 8.25 5.71
CA ALA A 176 17.89 9.54 5.04
C ALA A 176 16.58 10.23 5.46
N LEU A 177 15.48 9.48 5.61
CA LEU A 177 14.19 10.00 6.07
C LEU A 177 14.26 10.63 7.47
N TYR A 178 15.06 10.07 8.36
CA TYR A 178 15.30 10.60 9.70
C TYR A 178 16.46 11.61 9.76
N GLY A 179 16.99 12.02 8.61
CA GLY A 179 17.95 13.10 8.46
C GLY A 179 19.41 12.71 8.70
N GLY A 180 19.73 11.41 8.68
CA GLY A 180 21.11 10.95 8.66
C GLY A 180 21.65 10.75 7.25
N ASP A 181 22.96 10.53 7.18
CA ASP A 181 23.67 10.15 5.96
C ASP A 181 23.75 8.61 5.83
N PRO A 182 23.11 7.99 4.82
CA PRO A 182 23.14 6.54 4.61
C PRO A 182 24.52 5.95 4.35
N ALA A 183 25.50 6.77 3.94
CA ALA A 183 26.87 6.28 3.69
C ALA A 183 27.67 6.11 4.98
N THR A 184 27.31 6.82 6.04
CA THR A 184 28.14 6.93 7.26
C THR A 184 27.41 6.61 8.55
N GLN A 185 26.07 6.57 8.55
CA GLN A 185 25.26 6.41 9.74
C GLN A 185 24.27 5.25 9.62
N ASN A 186 23.91 4.67 10.77
CA ASN A 186 22.87 3.65 10.89
C ASN A 186 21.68 4.13 11.75
N LEU A 187 20.60 3.37 11.71
CA LEU A 187 19.36 3.70 12.41
C LEU A 187 19.50 3.69 13.94
N ASP A 188 20.31 2.78 14.49
CA ASP A 188 20.46 2.65 15.95
C ASP A 188 21.23 3.85 16.52
N GLU A 189 22.28 4.31 15.83
CA GLU A 189 22.98 5.55 16.16
C GLU A 189 22.06 6.78 16.07
N LEU A 190 21.29 6.90 14.97
CA LEU A 190 20.33 7.99 14.83
C LEU A 190 19.25 7.95 15.92
N ARG A 191 18.80 6.74 16.28
CA ARG A 191 17.81 6.52 17.33
C ARG A 191 18.35 6.93 18.68
N TYR A 192 19.58 6.54 19.01
CA TYR A 192 20.26 6.95 20.25
C TYR A 192 20.42 8.47 20.34
N HIS A 193 20.97 9.11 19.30
CA HIS A 193 21.12 10.57 19.27
C HIS A 193 19.77 11.30 19.40
N SER A 194 18.76 10.81 18.70
CA SER A 194 17.39 11.34 18.77
C SER A 194 16.81 11.19 20.17
N PHE A 195 17.06 10.06 20.84
CA PHE A 195 16.62 9.80 22.21
C PHE A 195 17.31 10.73 23.20
N VAL A 196 18.64 10.86 23.17
CA VAL A 196 19.38 11.77 24.07
C VAL A 196 18.86 13.20 23.94
N LYS A 197 18.66 13.68 22.70
CA LYS A 197 18.09 15.02 22.43
C LYS A 197 16.63 15.16 22.91
N ALA A 198 15.85 14.09 22.86
CA ALA A 198 14.46 14.08 23.30
C ALA A 198 14.35 14.02 24.83
N ALA A 199 15.20 13.24 25.49
CA ALA A 199 15.23 13.05 26.94
C ALA A 199 15.57 14.34 27.70
N ALA A 200 16.29 15.28 27.07
CA ALA A 200 16.51 16.62 27.60
C ALA A 200 15.24 17.50 27.66
N LYS A 201 14.12 17.07 27.04
CA LYS A 201 12.86 17.83 27.01
C LYS A 201 11.90 17.35 28.09
N THR A 202 11.11 18.28 28.63
CA THR A 202 10.08 18.00 29.65
C THR A 202 8.93 17.11 29.16
N LYS A 203 8.67 17.12 27.84
CA LYS A 203 7.72 16.21 27.18
C LYS A 203 8.30 15.77 25.83
N PHE A 204 8.32 14.47 25.59
CA PHE A 204 8.68 13.91 24.29
C PHE A 204 7.85 12.65 24.01
N ASN A 205 7.72 12.31 22.73
CA ASN A 205 7.01 11.12 22.29
C ASN A 205 8.01 10.14 21.66
N LEU A 206 8.19 8.98 22.31
CA LEU A 206 9.08 7.90 21.87
C LEU A 206 8.74 7.38 20.46
N ALA A 207 7.49 7.47 20.01
CA ALA A 207 7.09 7.03 18.68
C ALA A 207 7.72 7.86 17.56
N ARG A 208 8.25 9.06 17.85
CA ARG A 208 8.94 9.90 16.85
C ARG A 208 10.40 9.52 16.62
N LEU A 209 10.94 8.61 17.43
CA LEU A 209 12.31 8.13 17.24
C LEU A 209 12.39 7.31 15.94
N PRO A 210 13.56 7.32 15.25
CA PRO A 210 13.84 6.37 14.18
C PRO A 210 13.55 4.93 14.64
N PRO A 211 13.03 4.03 13.77
CA PRO A 211 12.84 2.63 14.13
C PRO A 211 14.18 1.98 14.51
N THR A 212 14.13 0.88 15.26
CA THR A 212 15.31 0.03 15.45
C THR A 212 15.71 -0.62 14.12
N THR A 213 16.97 -1.04 14.00
CA THR A 213 17.43 -1.77 12.81
C THR A 213 16.53 -2.97 12.48
N ASP A 214 16.22 -3.83 13.45
CA ASP A 214 15.38 -5.02 13.22
C ASP A 214 13.97 -4.67 12.71
N ALA A 215 13.33 -3.65 13.30
CA ALA A 215 12.00 -3.21 12.88
C ALA A 215 12.04 -2.62 11.46
N ALA A 216 13.09 -1.88 11.12
CA ALA A 216 13.31 -1.34 9.79
C ALA A 216 13.55 -2.45 8.74
N GLN A 217 14.33 -3.46 9.07
CA GLN A 217 14.56 -4.62 8.19
C GLN A 217 13.26 -5.34 7.88
N LEU A 218 12.45 -5.65 8.90
CA LEU A 218 11.15 -6.28 8.71
C LEU A 218 10.19 -5.42 7.89
N HIS A 219 10.20 -4.10 8.09
CA HIS A 219 9.40 -3.16 7.30
C HIS A 219 9.84 -3.13 5.84
N ALA A 220 11.14 -3.12 5.57
CA ALA A 220 11.71 -3.19 4.22
C ALA A 220 11.34 -4.51 3.53
N MET A 221 11.47 -5.65 4.21
CA MET A 221 11.12 -6.96 3.68
C MET A 221 9.64 -7.06 3.29
N ARG A 222 8.72 -6.58 4.15
CA ARG A 222 7.28 -6.57 3.84
C ARG A 222 6.95 -5.61 2.70
N SER A 223 7.62 -4.46 2.66
CA SER A 223 7.45 -3.49 1.56
C SER A 223 7.91 -4.09 0.23
N TYR A 224 9.01 -4.82 0.22
CA TYR A 224 9.48 -5.56 -0.96
C TYR A 224 8.50 -6.62 -1.39
N HIS A 225 8.03 -7.46 -0.47
CA HIS A 225 7.02 -8.49 -0.76
C HIS A 225 5.78 -7.87 -1.43
N GLN A 226 5.28 -6.77 -0.87
CA GLN A 226 4.12 -6.07 -1.43
C GLN A 226 4.37 -5.52 -2.84
N VAL A 227 5.53 -4.89 -3.08
CA VAL A 227 5.92 -4.39 -4.41
C VAL A 227 5.97 -5.54 -5.42
N GLN A 228 6.57 -6.66 -5.04
CA GLN A 228 6.68 -7.84 -5.91
C GLN A 228 5.30 -8.44 -6.21
N THR A 229 4.39 -8.51 -5.23
CA THR A 229 3.00 -8.91 -5.44
C THR A 229 2.30 -8.01 -6.46
N TRP A 230 2.42 -6.68 -6.34
CA TRP A 230 1.83 -5.75 -7.31
C TRP A 230 2.41 -5.89 -8.73
N MET A 231 3.70 -6.25 -8.83
CA MET A 231 4.35 -6.54 -10.12
C MET A 231 4.04 -7.94 -10.67
N GLY A 232 3.25 -8.75 -9.97
CA GLY A 232 2.87 -10.11 -10.39
C GLY A 232 3.94 -11.18 -10.09
N ASN A 233 4.95 -10.86 -9.27
CA ASN A 233 5.98 -11.81 -8.87
C ASN A 233 5.56 -12.50 -7.56
N GLU A 234 5.25 -13.79 -7.64
CA GLU A 234 4.89 -14.57 -6.45
C GLU A 234 6.10 -14.77 -5.53
N LYS A 235 5.94 -14.43 -4.25
CA LYS A 235 6.96 -14.54 -3.22
C LYS A 235 6.35 -15.17 -1.97
N ASP A 236 7.06 -16.14 -1.39
CA ASP A 236 6.67 -16.75 -0.12
C ASP A 236 6.70 -15.71 1.02
N PRO A 237 5.53 -15.30 1.56
CA PRO A 237 5.46 -14.24 2.57
C PRO A 237 6.25 -14.57 3.83
N LEU A 238 6.45 -15.85 4.16
CA LEU A 238 7.17 -16.27 5.37
C LEU A 238 8.65 -15.92 5.34
N LYS A 239 9.22 -15.78 4.14
CA LYS A 239 10.59 -15.32 3.91
C LYS A 239 10.73 -13.80 3.98
N TRP A 240 9.62 -13.07 3.96
CA TRP A 240 9.60 -11.60 3.83
C TRP A 240 8.91 -10.89 5.00
N GLY A 241 9.11 -11.39 6.22
CA GLY A 241 8.67 -10.69 7.43
C GLY A 241 7.23 -10.95 7.85
N TRP A 242 6.59 -11.98 7.28
CA TRP A 242 5.27 -12.48 7.69
C TRP A 242 5.34 -13.83 8.39
N MET A 243 4.32 -14.17 9.17
CA MET A 243 4.12 -15.47 9.80
C MET A 243 2.67 -15.93 9.64
N HIS A 244 2.45 -17.24 9.60
CA HIS A 244 1.09 -17.79 9.60
C HIS A 244 0.47 -17.78 11.00
N THR A 245 -0.82 -17.50 11.02
CA THR A 245 -1.72 -17.68 12.17
C THR A 245 -3.01 -18.35 11.70
N PRO A 246 -3.84 -18.91 12.62
CA PRO A 246 -5.16 -19.44 12.26
C PRO A 246 -6.08 -18.43 11.55
N SER A 247 -5.82 -17.14 11.77
CA SER A 247 -6.55 -16.00 11.20
C SER A 247 -5.93 -15.42 9.92
N GLY A 248 -4.85 -16.01 9.38
CA GLY A 248 -4.16 -15.53 8.18
C GLY A 248 -2.71 -15.11 8.44
N LEU A 249 -2.16 -14.27 7.57
CA LEU A 249 -0.80 -13.75 7.69
C LEU A 249 -0.71 -12.60 8.71
N PHE A 250 0.28 -12.65 9.59
CA PHE A 250 0.58 -11.59 10.55
C PHE A 250 2.03 -11.11 10.41
N PRO A 251 2.32 -9.81 10.68
CA PRO A 251 3.69 -9.33 10.69
C PRO A 251 4.51 -10.02 11.78
N LYS A 252 5.70 -10.52 11.42
CA LYS A 252 6.71 -10.91 12.42
C LYS A 252 7.07 -9.66 13.25
N LYS A 253 7.18 -9.84 14.56
CA LYS A 253 7.60 -8.79 15.49
C LYS A 253 9.12 -8.86 15.64
N SER A 254 9.76 -7.69 15.68
CA SER A 254 11.14 -7.51 16.14
C SER A 254 11.21 -7.73 17.64
#